data_AF-A0AAE1D5L3-F1
#
_entry.id   AF-A0AAE1D5L3-F1
#
_cell.length_a   1.000
_cell.length_b   1.000
_cell.length_c   1.000
_cell.angle_alpha   90.00
_cell.angle_beta   90.00
_cell.angle_gamma   90.00
#
_symmetry.space_group_name_H-M   'P 1'
#
loop_
_entity.id
_entity.type
_entity.pdbx_description
1 polymer ?
#
loop_
_entity_poly.entity_id
_entity_poly.type
_entity_poly.pdbx_seq_one_letter_code
_entity_poly.pdbx_strand_id
1 'polypeptide(L)'
;MKEIEIPTLSSVVKACLSIFCAPAVEQSFSMMNHIITAKTNRLDITTYAAYKGIKYHLLARKISSIEMFRRTDIVFSPVDKAMVFYIQTARQRAMMNTSQGPRAKKTCVKKTTAHKKAEEQIAAITNNNKKRAAEDISLLEPPAPKRLK
;
A
#
# COMPACT_ATOMS: atom_id res chain seq x y z
N MET A 1 -35.69 -14.78 36.67
CA MET A 1 -34.30 -15.30 36.56
C MET A 1 -33.38 -14.14 36.86
N LYS A 2 -32.51 -14.24 37.87
CA LYS A 2 -31.60 -13.15 38.26
C LYS A 2 -30.42 -13.14 37.29
N GLU A 3 -30.22 -12.05 36.56
CA GLU A 3 -29.03 -11.87 35.74
C GLU A 3 -27.81 -11.65 36.65
N ILE A 4 -26.85 -12.57 36.60
CA ILE A 4 -25.57 -12.44 37.30
C ILE A 4 -24.67 -11.62 36.38
N GLU A 5 -24.65 -10.31 36.58
CA GLU A 5 -23.73 -9.42 35.86
C GLU A 5 -22.31 -9.63 36.39
N ILE A 6 -21.54 -10.49 35.72
CA ILE A 6 -20.09 -10.57 35.92
C ILE A 6 -19.43 -9.68 34.86
N PRO A 7 -19.04 -8.43 35.18
CA PRO A 7 -18.59 -7.45 34.19
C PRO A 7 -17.31 -7.89 33.46
N THR A 8 -16.43 -8.61 34.16
CA THR A 8 -15.17 -9.13 33.59
C THR A 8 -15.40 -10.26 32.59
N LEU A 9 -16.29 -11.21 32.90
CA LEU A 9 -16.65 -12.30 32.00
C LEU A 9 -17.35 -11.77 30.74
N SER A 10 -18.24 -10.79 30.88
CA SER A 10 -18.90 -10.14 29.74
C SER A 10 -17.89 -9.50 28.77
N SER A 11 -16.86 -8.83 29.28
CA SER A 11 -15.81 -8.21 28.46
C SER A 11 -14.97 -9.25 27.72
N VAL A 12 -14.60 -10.35 28.39
CA VAL A 12 -13.82 -11.43 27.78
C VAL A 12 -14.62 -12.14 26.69
N VAL A 13 -15.88 -12.45 26.95
CA VAL A 13 -16.78 -13.08 25.96
C VAL A 13 -16.99 -12.16 24.76
N LYS A 14 -17.21 -10.85 24.97
CA LYS A 14 -17.30 -9.87 23.87
C LYS A 14 -16.01 -9.79 23.06
N ALA A 15 -14.84 -9.78 23.70
CA ALA A 15 -13.56 -9.76 23.01
C ALA A 15 -13.34 -11.03 22.18
N CYS A 16 -13.60 -12.21 22.75
CA CYS A 16 -13.49 -13.49 22.04
C CYS A 16 -14.45 -13.58 20.86
N LEU A 17 -15.71 -13.17 21.03
CA LEU A 17 -16.72 -13.20 19.96
C LEU A 17 -16.48 -12.12 18.88
N SER A 18 -15.84 -11.00 19.23
CA SER A 18 -15.53 -9.94 18.26
C SER A 18 -14.56 -10.38 17.17
N ILE A 19 -13.66 -11.33 17.47
CA ILE A 19 -12.70 -11.89 16.51
C ILE A 19 -13.42 -12.75 15.45
N PHE A 20 -14.49 -13.43 15.85
CA PHE A 20 -15.26 -14.32 14.96
C PHE A 20 -16.36 -13.61 14.16
N CYS A 21 -16.76 -12.41 14.56
CA CYS A 21 -17.60 -11.50 13.76
C CYS A 21 -16.76 -10.72 12.74
N ALA A 22 -15.86 -11.39 12.01
CA ALA A 22 -15.34 -10.81 10.78
C ALA A 22 -16.51 -10.70 9.78
N PRO A 23 -16.68 -9.56 9.08
CA PRO A 23 -17.70 -9.43 8.06
C PRO A 23 -17.52 -10.57 7.05
N ALA A 24 -18.59 -11.34 6.81
CA ALA A 24 -18.59 -12.56 6.01
C ALA A 24 -17.65 -12.42 4.81
N VAL A 25 -16.49 -13.08 4.89
CA VAL A 25 -15.37 -12.85 3.95
C VAL A 25 -15.80 -13.21 2.52
N GLU A 26 -16.76 -14.13 2.41
CA GLU A 26 -17.45 -14.52 1.18
C GLU A 26 -18.20 -13.36 0.51
N GLN A 27 -18.91 -12.52 1.28
CA GLN A 27 -19.61 -11.36 0.75
C GLN A 27 -18.62 -10.34 0.16
N SER A 28 -17.46 -10.19 0.79
CA SER A 28 -16.38 -9.35 0.25
C SER A 28 -15.78 -9.89 -1.04
N PHE A 29 -15.68 -11.20 -1.23
CA PHE A 29 -15.20 -11.80 -2.48
C PHE A 29 -16.22 -11.71 -3.60
N SER A 30 -17.50 -11.97 -3.31
CA SER A 30 -18.58 -11.85 -4.29
C SER A 30 -18.72 -10.42 -4.82
N MET A 31 -18.73 -9.43 -3.91
CA MET A 31 -18.76 -8.00 -4.31
C MET A 31 -17.51 -7.58 -5.08
N MET A 32 -16.32 -8.06 -4.70
CA MET A 32 -15.08 -7.75 -5.42
C MET A 32 -15.07 -8.37 -6.82
N ASN A 33 -15.55 -9.60 -6.96
CA ASN A 33 -15.69 -10.26 -8.25
C ASN A 33 -16.63 -9.48 -9.19
N HIS A 34 -17.73 -8.96 -8.64
CA HIS A 34 -18.67 -8.12 -9.38
C HIS A 34 -18.05 -6.80 -9.85
N ILE A 35 -17.17 -6.20 -9.05
CA ILE A 35 -16.44 -4.97 -9.39
C ILE A 35 -15.36 -5.23 -10.44
N ILE A 36 -14.65 -6.36 -10.37
CA ILE A 36 -13.59 -6.71 -11.33
C ILE A 36 -14.19 -7.10 -12.69
N THR A 37 -15.32 -7.81 -12.68
CA THR A 37 -15.94 -8.40 -13.89
C THR A 37 -16.83 -7.41 -14.64
N ALA A 38 -17.47 -6.45 -13.95
CA ALA A 38 -18.35 -5.49 -14.60
C ALA A 38 -17.58 -4.50 -15.50
N LYS A 39 -17.77 -4.58 -16.82
CA LYS A 39 -17.14 -3.69 -17.82
C LYS A 39 -17.35 -2.19 -17.52
N THR A 40 -18.49 -1.82 -16.94
CA THR A 40 -18.89 -0.43 -16.67
C THR A 40 -18.76 0.01 -15.21
N ASN A 41 -18.59 -0.93 -14.26
CA ASN A 41 -18.62 -0.65 -12.82
C ASN A 41 -17.32 -1.08 -12.11
N ARG A 42 -16.19 -0.91 -12.81
CA ARG A 42 -14.85 -1.14 -12.26
C ARG A 42 -14.48 0.00 -11.33
N LEU A 43 -14.58 -0.25 -10.03
CA LEU A 43 -13.97 0.55 -8.99
C LEU A 43 -12.51 0.14 -8.80
N ASP A 44 -11.63 1.11 -8.61
CA ASP A 44 -10.27 0.84 -8.16
C ASP A 44 -10.28 0.18 -6.76
N ILE A 45 -9.31 -0.69 -6.50
CA ILE A 45 -9.15 -1.43 -5.24
C ILE A 45 -9.08 -0.45 -4.06
N THR A 46 -8.43 0.70 -4.26
CA THR A 46 -8.32 1.77 -3.28
C THR A 46 -9.68 2.35 -2.90
N THR A 47 -10.50 2.69 -3.89
CA THR A 47 -11.86 3.21 -3.71
C THR A 47 -12.77 2.18 -3.05
N TYR A 48 -12.64 0.91 -3.42
CA TYR A 48 -13.42 -0.17 -2.83
C TYR A 48 -13.10 -0.42 -1.35
N ALA A 49 -11.81 -0.38 -0.98
CA ALA A 49 -11.39 -0.49 0.41
C ALA A 49 -11.95 0.67 1.26
N ALA A 50 -11.91 1.90 0.74
CA ALA A 50 -12.51 3.06 1.39
C ALA A 50 -14.04 2.90 1.56
N TYR A 51 -14.74 2.46 0.51
CA TYR A 51 -16.18 2.21 0.56
C TYR A 51 -16.56 1.17 1.62
N LYS A 52 -15.83 0.04 1.69
CA LYS A 52 -16.04 -0.97 2.74
C LYS A 52 -15.86 -0.39 4.13
N GLY A 53 -14.78 0.37 4.35
CA GLY A 53 -14.52 1.02 5.62
C GLY A 53 -15.70 1.88 6.06
N ILE A 54 -16.19 2.74 5.17
CA ILE A 54 -17.34 3.62 5.45
C ILE A 54 -18.61 2.80 5.70
N LYS A 55 -18.90 1.80 4.86
CA LYS A 55 -20.10 0.94 4.99
C LYS A 55 -20.15 0.25 6.35
N TYR A 56 -19.08 -0.43 6.74
CA TYR A 56 -19.06 -1.15 8.01
C TYR A 56 -18.97 -0.21 9.21
N HIS A 57 -18.32 0.94 9.07
CA HIS A 57 -18.32 1.97 10.12
C HIS A 57 -19.72 2.52 10.40
N LEU A 58 -20.52 2.77 9.36
CA LEU A 58 -21.91 3.19 9.50
C LEU A 58 -22.79 2.08 10.08
N LEU A 59 -22.62 0.84 9.61
CA LEU A 59 -23.33 -0.32 10.14
C LEU A 59 -23.04 -0.56 11.63
N ALA A 60 -21.77 -0.46 12.04
CA ALA A 60 -21.36 -0.61 13.43
C ALA A 60 -22.01 0.46 14.34
N ARG A 61 -22.14 1.69 13.82
CA ARG A 61 -22.81 2.78 14.54
C ARG A 61 -24.34 2.73 14.45
N LYS A 62 -24.91 1.90 13.57
CA LYS A 62 -26.35 1.86 13.24
C LYS A 62 -26.92 3.21 12.79
N ILE A 63 -26.08 4.04 12.17
CA ILE A 63 -26.45 5.37 11.68
C ILE A 63 -26.46 5.34 10.15
N SER A 64 -27.47 5.96 9.54
CA SER A 64 -27.51 6.12 8.09
C SER A 64 -26.56 7.24 7.64
N SER A 65 -26.02 7.17 6.41
CA SER A 65 -25.19 8.26 5.88
C SER A 65 -25.91 9.61 5.92
N ILE A 66 -27.22 9.60 5.65
CA ILE A 66 -28.07 10.79 5.66
C ILE A 66 -28.12 11.39 7.06
N GLU A 67 -28.28 10.55 8.08
CA GLU A 67 -28.30 10.95 9.48
C GLU A 67 -26.94 11.42 9.98
N MET A 68 -25.85 10.78 9.54
CA MET A 68 -24.49 11.20 9.87
C MET A 68 -24.16 12.61 9.35
N PHE A 69 -24.68 12.98 8.18
CA PHE A 69 -24.51 14.31 7.59
C PHE A 69 -25.72 15.22 7.81
N ARG A 70 -26.69 14.80 8.64
CA ARG A 70 -27.88 15.59 8.92
C ARG A 70 -27.50 16.82 9.72
N ARG A 71 -28.03 17.96 9.27
CA ARG A 71 -27.89 19.24 9.96
C ARG A 71 -29.12 19.47 10.82
N THR A 72 -28.95 20.06 11.99
CA THR A 72 -30.06 20.46 12.87
C THR A 72 -30.89 21.54 12.19
N ASP A 73 -30.23 22.61 11.73
CA ASP A 73 -30.81 23.66 10.91
C ASP A 73 -30.08 23.75 9.57
N ILE A 74 -30.83 23.70 8.46
CA ILE A 74 -30.25 23.70 7.11
C ILE A 74 -29.55 25.03 6.80
N VAL A 75 -30.13 26.13 7.31
CA VAL A 75 -29.73 27.51 7.00
C VAL A 75 -28.62 28.01 7.93
N PHE A 76 -28.76 27.80 9.24
CA PHE A 76 -27.91 28.47 10.24
C PHE A 76 -26.89 27.55 10.92
N SER A 77 -27.02 26.23 10.79
CA SER A 77 -26.02 25.35 11.42
C SER A 77 -24.64 25.57 10.79
N PRO A 78 -23.56 25.41 11.57
CA PRO A 78 -22.20 25.49 11.05
C PRO A 78 -21.91 24.34 10.08
N VAL A 79 -21.25 24.61 8.95
CA VAL A 79 -20.80 23.57 8.01
C VAL A 79 -19.36 23.23 8.37
N ASP A 80 -18.99 21.95 8.27
CA ASP A 80 -17.58 21.58 8.26
C ASP A 80 -16.89 22.17 7.01
N LYS A 81 -16.07 23.20 7.25
CA LYS A 81 -15.32 23.91 6.21
C LYS A 81 -14.34 22.99 5.48
N ALA A 82 -13.78 22.00 6.17
CA ALA A 82 -12.87 21.04 5.55
C ALA A 82 -13.62 20.15 4.56
N MET A 83 -14.80 19.65 4.94
CA MET A 83 -15.67 18.87 4.06
C MET A 83 -16.01 19.67 2.79
N VAL A 84 -16.41 20.93 2.93
CA VAL A 84 -16.74 21.80 1.78
C VAL A 84 -15.54 21.96 0.85
N PHE A 85 -14.36 22.25 1.41
CA PHE A 85 -13.13 22.38 0.63
C PHE A 85 -12.81 21.09 -0.15
N TYR A 86 -12.96 19.93 0.47
CA TYR A 86 -12.70 18.65 -0.20
C TYR A 86 -13.73 18.34 -1.29
N ILE A 87 -15.02 18.66 -1.07
CA ILE A 87 -16.07 18.50 -2.10
C ILE A 87 -15.79 19.40 -3.30
N GLN A 88 -15.47 20.67 -3.06
CA GLN A 88 -15.18 21.65 -4.11
C GLN A 88 -13.94 21.27 -4.93
N THR A 89 -12.88 20.78 -4.27
CA THR A 89 -11.62 20.42 -4.94
C THR A 89 -11.58 18.98 -5.46
N ALA A 90 -12.59 18.14 -5.15
CA ALA A 90 -12.59 16.72 -5.51
C ALA A 90 -12.44 16.48 -7.01
N ARG A 91 -13.20 17.21 -7.83
CA ARG A 91 -13.17 17.06 -9.30
C ARG A 91 -11.79 17.38 -9.86
N GLN A 92 -11.21 18.51 -9.45
CA GLN A 92 -9.89 18.93 -9.91
C GLN A 92 -8.81 17.92 -9.51
N ARG A 93 -8.86 17.41 -8.27
CA ARG A 93 -7.95 16.37 -7.80
C ARG A 93 -8.12 15.06 -8.56
N ALA A 94 -9.35 14.66 -8.87
CA ALA A 94 -9.61 13.48 -9.68
C ALA A 94 -8.99 13.62 -11.08
N MET A 95 -9.21 14.75 -11.76
CA MET A 95 -8.63 15.02 -13.07
C MET A 95 -7.10 15.07 -13.04
N MET A 96 -6.51 15.65 -11.99
CA MET A 96 -5.06 15.64 -11.77
C MET A 96 -4.51 14.22 -11.55
N ASN A 97 -5.22 13.39 -10.79
CA ASN A 97 -4.82 11.99 -10.56
C ASN A 97 -4.97 11.10 -11.79
N THR A 98 -5.85 11.45 -12.75
CA THR A 98 -5.98 10.73 -14.03
C THR A 98 -4.94 11.19 -15.07
N SER A 99 -4.55 12.46 -15.04
CA SER A 99 -3.55 13.04 -15.96
C SER A 99 -2.11 12.80 -15.51
N GLN A 100 -1.87 12.70 -14.21
CA GLN A 100 -0.64 12.10 -13.69
C GLN A 100 -0.75 10.59 -13.86
N GLY A 101 -0.12 10.06 -14.92
CA GLY A 101 0.06 8.61 -15.11
C GLY A 101 0.53 7.93 -13.81
N PRO A 102 0.36 6.60 -13.68
CA PRO A 102 0.53 5.88 -12.41
C PRO A 102 1.79 6.36 -11.71
N ARG A 103 1.63 7.01 -10.54
CA ARG A 103 2.74 7.53 -9.73
C ARG A 103 3.82 6.47 -9.72
N ALA A 104 5.00 6.79 -10.24
CA ALA A 104 6.12 5.87 -10.31
C ALA A 104 6.23 5.21 -8.94
N LYS A 105 5.91 3.91 -8.87
CA LYS A 105 6.06 3.13 -7.63
C LYS A 105 7.47 3.43 -7.18
N LYS A 106 7.66 4.01 -5.99
CA LYS A 106 8.97 4.08 -5.35
C LYS A 106 9.56 2.69 -5.55
N THR A 107 10.64 2.58 -6.31
CA THR A 107 11.22 1.28 -6.65
C THR A 107 11.48 0.59 -5.33
N CYS A 108 10.63 -0.38 -4.97
CA CYS A 108 10.94 -1.30 -3.91
C CYS A 108 12.25 -1.92 -4.39
N VAL A 109 13.34 -1.62 -3.68
CA VAL A 109 14.63 -2.24 -3.95
C VAL A 109 14.35 -3.73 -3.97
N LYS A 110 14.40 -4.35 -5.15
CA LYS A 110 14.13 -5.77 -5.30
C LYS A 110 15.15 -6.45 -4.40
N LYS A 111 14.70 -7.02 -3.28
CA LYS A 111 15.56 -7.76 -2.37
C LYS A 111 16.13 -8.92 -3.19
N THR A 112 17.39 -8.81 -3.60
CA THR A 112 18.05 -9.90 -4.33
C THR A 112 18.18 -11.08 -3.39
N THR A 113 17.81 -12.26 -3.86
CA THR A 113 18.02 -13.52 -3.15
C THR A 113 19.52 -13.69 -2.86
N ALA A 114 19.87 -14.26 -1.70
CA ALA A 114 21.25 -14.38 -1.24
C ALA A 114 22.19 -15.00 -2.30
N HIS A 115 21.69 -15.95 -3.08
CA HIS A 115 22.41 -16.59 -4.19
C HIS A 115 22.94 -15.60 -5.24
N LYS A 116 22.09 -14.66 -5.69
CA LYS A 116 22.48 -13.69 -6.72
C LYS A 116 23.58 -12.74 -6.24
N LYS A 117 23.56 -12.37 -4.96
CA LYS A 117 24.63 -11.56 -4.35
C LYS A 117 25.95 -12.32 -4.28
N ALA A 118 25.90 -13.62 -3.98
CA ALA A 118 27.11 -14.45 -3.95
C ALA A 118 27.73 -14.60 -5.34
N GLU A 119 26.92 -14.84 -6.37
CA GLU A 119 27.37 -14.93 -7.77
C GLU A 119 28.02 -13.62 -8.25
N GLU A 120 27.40 -12.47 -7.95
CA GLU A 120 27.94 -11.14 -8.28
C GLU A 120 29.28 -10.88 -7.58
N GLN A 121 29.44 -11.31 -6.32
CA GLN A 121 30.69 -11.17 -5.58
C GLN A 121 31.80 -12.06 -6.15
N ILE A 122 31.49 -13.31 -6.49
CA ILE A 122 32.44 -14.24 -7.13
C ILE A 122 32.90 -13.69 -8.49
N ALA A 123 31.98 -13.12 -9.28
CA ALA A 123 32.30 -12.47 -10.54
C ALA A 123 33.17 -11.21 -10.35
N ALA A 124 32.95 -10.44 -9.28
CA ALA A 124 33.80 -9.28 -8.98
C ALA A 124 35.22 -9.68 -8.58
N ILE A 125 35.36 -10.72 -7.74
CA ILE A 125 36.66 -11.23 -7.28
C ILE A 125 37.48 -11.78 -8.46
N THR A 126 36.87 -12.58 -9.33
CA THR A 126 37.54 -13.15 -10.52
C THR A 126 38.02 -12.06 -11.49
N ASN A 127 37.22 -11.03 -11.72
CA ASN A 127 37.61 -9.89 -12.56
C ASN A 127 38.77 -9.08 -11.95
N ASN A 128 38.79 -8.87 -10.64
CA ASN A 128 39.89 -8.18 -9.97
C ASN A 128 41.20 -8.97 -10.01
N ASN A 129 41.14 -10.29 -9.82
CA ASN A 129 42.32 -11.15 -9.92
C ASN A 129 42.88 -11.18 -11.36
N LYS A 130 42.01 -11.18 -12.37
CA LYS A 130 42.43 -11.10 -13.78
C LYS A 130 43.12 -9.77 -14.11
N LYS A 131 42.66 -8.66 -13.53
CA LYS A 131 43.31 -7.35 -13.68
C LYS A 131 44.68 -7.31 -13.02
N ARG A 132 44.81 -7.80 -11.78
CA ARG A 132 46.10 -7.90 -11.09
C ARG A 132 47.10 -8.79 -11.84
N ALA A 133 46.65 -9.94 -12.34
CA ALA A 133 47.50 -10.81 -13.17
C ALA A 133 47.97 -10.12 -14.47
N ALA A 134 47.16 -9.26 -15.08
CA ALA A 134 47.55 -8.49 -16.25
C ALA A 134 48.56 -7.37 -15.90
N GLU A 135 48.42 -6.75 -14.73
CA GLU A 135 49.37 -5.74 -14.21
C GLU A 135 50.71 -6.38 -13.85
N ASP A 136 50.73 -7.57 -13.26
CA ASP A 136 51.95 -8.31 -12.91
C ASP A 136 52.72 -8.77 -14.17
N ILE A 137 52.04 -9.13 -15.26
CA ILE A 137 52.67 -9.47 -16.54
C ILE A 137 53.33 -8.24 -17.17
N SER A 138 52.76 -7.04 -16.98
CA SER A 138 53.32 -5.80 -17.53
C SER A 138 54.58 -5.29 -16.81
N LEU A 139 54.91 -5.83 -15.64
CA LEU A 139 56.11 -5.50 -14.86
C LEU A 139 57.33 -6.38 -15.20
N LEU A 140 57.15 -7.43 -16.01
CA LEU A 140 58.20 -8.37 -16.41
C LEU A 140 58.83 -8.07 -17.79
N GLU A 141 58.37 -7.03 -18.50
CA GLU A 141 59.02 -6.59 -19.73
C GLU A 141 60.27 -5.75 -19.42
N PRO A 142 61.48 -6.19 -19.83
CA PRO A 142 62.69 -5.43 -19.58
C PRO A 142 62.69 -4.12 -20.38
N PRO A 143 63.17 -3.00 -19.79
CA PRO A 143 63.14 -1.71 -20.48
C PRO A 143 64.02 -1.74 -21.74
N ALA A 144 63.44 -1.29 -22.85
CA ALA A 144 64.08 -1.24 -24.16
C ALA A 144 65.46 -0.53 -24.10
N PRO A 145 66.49 -1.04 -24.79
CA PRO A 145 67.83 -0.46 -24.75
C PRO A 145 67.81 0.95 -25.31
N LYS A 146 68.28 1.91 -24.51
CA LYS A 146 68.41 3.31 -24.89
C LYS A 146 69.42 3.41 -26.05
N ARG A 147 68.97 3.86 -27.22
CA ARG A 147 69.85 4.23 -28.33
C ARG A 147 70.79 5.36 -27.88
N LEU A 148 72.08 5.07 -27.78
CA LEU A 148 73.13 6.07 -27.68
C LEU A 148 73.19 6.81 -29.03
N LYS A 149 73.17 8.15 -28.95
CA LYS A 149 73.34 9.05 -30.10
C LYS A 149 74.80 9.08 -30.55
#